data_AF-A0A0L0WA08-F1
#
_entry.id   AF-A0A0L0WA08-F1
#
_cell.length_a   1.000
_cell.length_b   1.000
_cell.length_c   1.000
_cell.angle_alpha   90.00
_cell.angle_beta   90.00
_cell.angle_gamma   90.00
#
_symmetry.space_group_name_H-M   'P 1'
#
loop_
_entity.id
_entity.type
_entity.pdbx_description
1 polymer ?
#
loop_
_entity_poly.entity_id
_entity_poly.type
_entity_poly.pdbx_seq_one_letter_code
_entity_poly.pdbx_strand_id
1 'polypeptide(L)'
;MEKRNLTIENKIGETKGTALERIVKQNFNGETSEAGIYLAMARQAQRQGYPEIAEVLKTMAWEEAEHAAHFAELNGMIQDNIFDNIKQMLEGEIFANQGKKEAAEKAEELGLLSARDYFYESAKDEGRHARMLEGILNRYGK
;
A
#
# COMPACT_ATOMS: atom_id res chain seq x y z
N MET A 1 -26.88 -10.76 -14.17
CA MET A 1 -27.39 -9.42 -13.78
C MET A 1 -27.51 -8.60 -15.03
N GLU A 2 -28.66 -7.98 -15.28
CA GLU A 2 -28.75 -6.93 -16.30
C GLU A 2 -27.73 -5.83 -15.99
N LYS A 3 -26.93 -5.46 -16.99
CA LYS A 3 -26.00 -4.33 -16.86
C LYS A 3 -26.84 -3.07 -16.71
N ARG A 4 -26.62 -2.33 -15.62
CA ARG A 4 -27.21 -1.00 -15.45
C ARG A 4 -26.51 -0.05 -16.42
N ASN A 5 -27.28 0.80 -17.10
CA ASN A 5 -26.71 1.85 -17.96
C ASN A 5 -26.40 3.07 -17.09
N LEU A 6 -25.11 3.29 -16.84
CA LEU A 6 -24.59 4.46 -16.13
C LEU A 6 -24.02 5.47 -17.13
N THR A 7 -24.11 6.77 -16.82
CA THR A 7 -23.72 7.84 -17.75
C THR A 7 -22.21 8.05 -17.78
N ILE A 8 -21.55 8.01 -16.62
CA ILE A 8 -20.10 8.17 -16.45
C ILE A 8 -19.66 7.33 -15.25
N GLU A 9 -18.53 6.64 -15.37
CA GLU A 9 -17.87 5.88 -14.30
C GLU A 9 -16.35 5.98 -14.47
N ASN A 10 -15.62 5.80 -13.36
CA ASN A 10 -14.17 5.61 -13.44
C ASN A 10 -13.86 4.34 -14.23
N LYS A 11 -12.84 4.41 -15.09
CA LYS A 11 -12.39 3.27 -15.89
C LYS A 11 -11.04 2.79 -15.38
N ILE A 12 -10.99 1.53 -14.93
CA ILE A 12 -9.73 0.87 -14.59
C ILE A 12 -8.90 0.70 -15.87
N GLY A 13 -7.65 1.16 -15.84
CA GLY A 13 -6.69 0.99 -16.93
C GLY A 13 -6.88 1.90 -18.13
N GLU A 14 -7.55 3.06 -17.98
CA GLU A 14 -7.69 4.05 -19.05
C GLU A 14 -6.35 4.45 -19.69
N THR A 15 -5.29 4.56 -18.90
CA THR A 15 -3.97 5.01 -19.38
C THR A 15 -3.06 3.86 -19.78
N LYS A 16 -3.46 2.60 -19.53
CA LYS A 16 -2.68 1.40 -19.83
C LYS A 16 -2.52 1.23 -21.35
N GLY A 17 -1.30 0.98 -21.81
CA GLY A 17 -0.92 0.89 -23.22
C GLY A 17 -0.82 2.23 -23.95
N THR A 18 -1.04 3.36 -23.26
CA THR A 18 -0.95 4.70 -23.86
C THR A 18 0.40 5.35 -23.58
N ALA A 19 0.67 6.51 -24.21
CA ALA A 19 1.85 7.31 -23.92
C ALA A 19 1.89 7.83 -22.46
N LEU A 20 0.76 7.82 -21.75
CA LEU A 20 0.67 8.25 -20.35
C LEU A 20 1.02 7.15 -19.34
N GLU A 21 1.03 5.87 -19.73
CA GLU A 21 1.19 4.73 -18.80
C GLU A 21 2.41 4.91 -17.87
N ARG A 22 3.54 5.31 -18.45
CA ARG A 22 4.79 5.51 -17.70
C ARG A 22 4.67 6.67 -16.72
N ILE A 23 4.09 7.79 -17.15
CA ILE A 23 3.97 9.00 -16.33
C ILE A 23 2.99 8.76 -15.18
N VAL A 24 1.87 8.10 -15.43
CA VAL A 24 0.89 7.74 -14.41
C VAL A 24 1.49 6.79 -13.37
N LYS A 25 2.24 5.78 -13.79
CA LYS A 25 2.98 4.89 -12.88
C LYS A 25 4.02 5.65 -12.04
N GLN A 26 4.69 6.65 -12.63
CA GLN A 26 5.64 7.48 -11.90
C GLN A 26 4.95 8.33 -10.82
N ASN A 27 3.78 8.89 -11.12
CA ASN A 27 3.00 9.62 -10.12
C ASN A 27 2.54 8.68 -9.00
N PHE A 28 1.98 7.50 -9.29
CA PHE A 28 1.65 6.50 -8.25
C PHE A 28 2.81 6.23 -7.28
N ASN A 29 4.03 6.03 -7.80
CA ASN A 29 5.21 5.82 -6.97
C ASN A 29 5.62 7.07 -6.18
N GLY A 30 5.44 8.26 -6.75
CA GLY A 30 5.71 9.55 -6.10
C GLY A 30 4.78 9.76 -4.91
N GLU A 31 3.48 9.71 -5.17
CA GLU A 31 2.41 9.91 -4.17
C GLU A 31 2.52 8.90 -3.01
N THR A 32 2.78 7.62 -3.30
CA THR A 32 3.00 6.61 -2.24
C THR A 32 4.25 6.87 -1.40
N SER A 33 5.31 7.43 -2.01
CA SER A 33 6.52 7.84 -1.30
C SER A 33 6.25 9.06 -0.42
N GLU A 34 5.54 10.07 -0.94
CA GLU A 34 5.21 11.29 -0.24
C GLU A 34 4.30 11.03 0.96
N ALA A 35 3.30 10.16 0.83
CA ALA A 35 2.47 9.71 1.95
C ALA A 35 3.32 9.15 3.10
N GLY A 36 4.31 8.28 2.79
CA GLY A 36 5.24 7.73 3.77
C GLY A 36 6.13 8.79 4.42
N ILE A 37 6.64 9.74 3.63
CA ILE A 37 7.49 10.85 4.13
C ILE A 37 6.69 11.78 5.05
N TYR A 38 5.46 12.16 4.68
CA TYR A 38 4.62 12.99 5.53
C TYR A 38 4.28 12.33 6.86
N LEU A 39 3.99 11.02 6.89
CA LEU A 39 3.81 10.29 8.15
C LEU A 39 5.09 10.26 9.01
N ALA A 40 6.27 10.12 8.38
CA ALA A 40 7.53 10.18 9.10
C ALA A 40 7.79 11.57 9.69
N MET A 41 7.52 12.63 8.92
CA MET A 41 7.59 14.02 9.37
C MET A 41 6.56 14.33 10.47
N ALA A 42 5.34 13.79 10.40
CA ALA A 42 4.34 13.93 11.44
C ALA A 42 4.84 13.35 12.77
N ARG A 43 5.45 12.16 12.75
CA ARG A 43 6.09 11.57 13.93
C ARG A 43 7.23 12.44 14.47
N GLN A 44 8.00 13.10 13.58
CA GLN A 44 9.03 14.04 13.99
C GLN A 44 8.43 15.28 14.68
N ALA A 45 7.39 15.89 14.09
CA ALA A 45 6.70 17.04 14.65
C ALA A 45 6.13 16.74 16.05
N GLN A 46 5.55 15.56 16.26
CA GLN A 46 5.12 15.11 17.59
C GLN A 46 6.27 15.06 18.61
N ARG A 47 7.42 14.48 18.25
CA ARG A 47 8.60 14.43 19.13
C ARG A 47 9.17 15.80 19.46
N GLN A 48 8.99 16.77 18.56
CA GLN A 48 9.44 18.15 18.73
C GLN A 48 8.41 19.04 19.45
N GLY A 49 7.23 18.52 19.78
CA GLY A 49 6.21 19.26 20.53
C GLY A 49 5.27 20.12 19.67
N TYR A 50 5.16 19.84 18.36
CA TYR A 50 4.27 20.54 17.43
C TYR A 50 3.11 19.64 16.99
N PRO A 51 2.12 19.35 17.86
CA PRO A 51 1.02 18.45 17.53
C PRO A 51 0.15 18.93 16.37
N GLU A 52 -0.06 20.25 16.23
CA GLU A 52 -0.84 20.84 15.15
C GLU A 52 -0.19 20.62 13.77
N ILE A 53 1.15 20.72 13.69
CA ILE A 53 1.90 20.41 12.46
C ILE A 53 1.78 18.92 12.15
N ALA A 54 1.85 18.07 13.17
CA ALA A 54 1.73 16.63 12.97
C ALA A 54 0.37 16.22 12.40
N GLU A 55 -0.73 16.84 12.84
CA GLU A 55 -2.05 16.56 12.29
C GLU A 55 -2.20 17.03 10.85
N VAL A 56 -1.70 18.22 10.51
CA VAL A 56 -1.69 18.71 9.11
C VAL A 56 -0.93 17.74 8.19
N LEU A 57 0.24 17.27 8.62
CA LEU A 57 1.05 16.33 7.84
C LEU A 57 0.36 14.95 7.68
N LYS A 58 -0.40 14.49 8.67
CA LYS A 58 -1.20 13.26 8.52
C LYS A 58 -2.35 13.45 7.54
N THR A 59 -3.00 14.61 7.52
CA THR A 59 -4.03 14.94 6.53
C THR A 59 -3.44 14.90 5.13
N MET A 60 -2.29 15.57 4.91
CA MET A 60 -1.61 15.54 3.61
C MET A 60 -1.22 14.10 3.21
N ALA A 61 -0.71 13.29 4.13
CA ALA A 61 -0.39 11.89 3.83
C ALA A 61 -1.60 11.07 3.35
N TRP A 62 -2.80 11.38 3.86
CA TRP A 62 -4.03 10.74 3.39
C TRP A 62 -4.45 11.26 2.00
N GLU A 63 -4.30 12.56 1.75
CA GLU A 63 -4.53 13.16 0.43
C GLU A 63 -3.61 12.53 -0.64
N GLU A 64 -2.31 12.35 -0.37
CA GLU A 64 -1.41 11.69 -1.32
C GLU A 64 -1.74 10.20 -1.50
N ALA A 65 -2.23 9.53 -0.45
CA ALA A 65 -2.73 8.15 -0.59
C ALA A 65 -3.95 8.07 -1.51
N GLU A 66 -4.84 9.07 -1.48
CA GLU A 66 -5.98 9.18 -2.41
C GLU A 66 -5.51 9.50 -3.85
N HIS A 67 -4.51 10.37 -4.02
CA HIS A 67 -3.89 10.61 -5.34
C HIS A 67 -3.30 9.32 -5.91
N ALA A 68 -2.54 8.57 -5.10
CA ALA A 68 -2.01 7.27 -5.48
C ALA A 68 -3.11 6.28 -5.91
N ALA A 69 -4.20 6.20 -5.14
CA ALA A 69 -5.32 5.32 -5.47
C ALA A 69 -5.92 5.63 -6.87
N HIS A 70 -6.12 6.91 -7.19
CA HIS A 70 -6.61 7.32 -8.51
C HIS A 70 -5.63 6.96 -9.63
N PHE A 71 -4.32 7.18 -9.44
CA PHE A 71 -3.33 6.77 -10.45
C PHE A 71 -3.26 5.25 -10.63
N ALA A 72 -3.46 4.47 -9.56
CA ALA A 72 -3.52 3.02 -9.63
C ALA A 72 -4.72 2.53 -10.45
N GLU A 73 -5.90 3.15 -10.27
CA GLU A 73 -7.09 2.91 -11.09
C GLU A 73 -6.82 3.25 -12.55
N LEU A 74 -6.38 4.49 -12.83
CA LEU A 74 -6.10 4.96 -14.19
C LEU A 74 -5.15 4.03 -14.95
N ASN A 75 -4.12 3.51 -14.27
CA ASN A 75 -3.12 2.66 -14.90
C ASN A 75 -3.44 1.15 -14.88
N GLY A 76 -4.56 0.75 -14.29
CA GLY A 76 -4.98 -0.65 -14.22
C GLY A 76 -4.02 -1.51 -13.41
N MET A 77 -3.60 -0.99 -12.25
CA MET A 77 -2.80 -1.72 -11.26
C MET A 77 -3.63 -2.69 -10.43
N ILE A 78 -4.95 -2.56 -10.49
CA ILE A 78 -5.92 -3.50 -9.95
C ILE A 78 -6.71 -4.17 -11.08
N GLN A 79 -7.27 -5.33 -10.79
CA GLN A 79 -8.13 -6.13 -11.66
C GLN A 79 -9.61 -5.79 -11.43
N ASP A 80 -10.48 -6.10 -12.40
CA ASP A 80 -11.92 -5.83 -12.30
C ASP A 80 -12.60 -6.65 -11.18
N ASN A 81 -12.08 -7.84 -10.90
CA ASN A 81 -12.60 -8.72 -9.85
C ASN A 81 -11.82 -8.51 -8.56
N ILE A 82 -12.52 -8.03 -7.53
CA ILE A 82 -11.93 -7.79 -6.21
C ILE A 82 -11.28 -9.03 -5.59
N PHE A 83 -11.81 -10.24 -5.85
CA PHE A 83 -11.22 -11.46 -5.29
C PHE A 83 -9.90 -11.83 -5.96
N ASP A 84 -9.68 -11.47 -7.22
CA ASP A 84 -8.41 -11.71 -7.90
C ASP A 84 -7.34 -10.73 -7.37
N ASN A 85 -7.72 -9.49 -7.07
CA ASN A 85 -6.85 -8.56 -6.34
C ASN A 85 -6.51 -9.07 -4.93
N ILE A 86 -7.49 -9.56 -4.17
CA ILE A 86 -7.26 -10.08 -2.81
C ILE A 86 -6.30 -11.28 -2.82
N LYS A 87 -6.43 -12.19 -3.80
CA LYS A 87 -5.50 -13.32 -3.97
C LYS A 87 -4.08 -12.84 -4.28
N GLN A 88 -3.95 -11.90 -5.21
CA GLN A 88 -2.65 -11.32 -5.55
C GLN A 88 -2.01 -10.63 -4.34
N MET A 89 -2.79 -9.88 -3.55
CA MET A 89 -2.30 -9.25 -2.32
C MET A 89 -1.92 -10.29 -1.27
N LEU A 90 -2.67 -11.39 -1.11
CA LEU A 90 -2.34 -12.48 -0.20
C LEU A 90 -0.98 -13.11 -0.53
N GLU A 91 -0.73 -13.39 -1.80
CA GLU A 91 0.58 -13.87 -2.26
C GLU A 91 1.69 -12.87 -1.94
N GLY A 92 1.41 -11.57 -2.14
CA GLY A 92 2.30 -10.47 -1.78
C GLY A 92 2.62 -10.44 -0.28
N GLU A 93 1.63 -10.56 0.59
CA GLU A 93 1.79 -10.57 2.05
C GLU A 93 2.61 -11.79 2.52
N ILE A 94 2.39 -12.97 1.93
CA ILE A 94 3.18 -14.17 2.23
C ILE A 94 4.65 -13.97 1.82
N PHE A 95 4.89 -13.41 0.64
CA PHE A 95 6.23 -13.10 0.16
C PHE A 95 6.92 -12.04 1.06
N ALA A 96 6.20 -10.97 1.41
CA ALA A 96 6.71 -9.91 2.27
C ALA A 96 6.99 -10.39 3.70
N ASN A 97 6.15 -11.27 4.26
CA ASN A 97 6.39 -11.92 5.55
C ASN A 97 7.75 -12.62 5.59
N GLN A 98 8.04 -13.45 4.59
CA GLN A 98 9.30 -14.17 4.49
C GLN A 98 10.47 -13.19 4.25
N GLY A 99 10.33 -12.26 3.30
CA GLY A 99 11.38 -11.29 2.97
C GLY A 99 11.75 -10.38 4.14
N LYS A 100 10.78 -9.96 4.96
CA LYS A 100 11.03 -9.15 6.17
C LYS A 100 11.72 -9.97 7.25
N LYS A 101 11.41 -11.26 7.40
CA LYS A 101 12.14 -12.14 8.31
C LYS A 101 13.62 -12.26 7.90
N GLU A 102 13.89 -12.50 6.62
CA GLU A 102 15.26 -12.57 6.08
C GLU A 102 16.00 -11.24 6.27
N ALA A 103 15.33 -10.10 6.07
CA ALA A 103 15.90 -8.78 6.33
C ALA A 103 16.21 -8.57 7.83
N ALA A 104 15.39 -9.10 8.74
CA ALA A 104 15.66 -9.07 10.17
C ALA A 104 16.92 -9.88 10.51
N GLU A 105 17.05 -11.10 10.00
CA GLU A 105 18.25 -11.95 10.15
C GLU A 105 19.49 -11.21 9.62
N LYS A 106 19.38 -10.54 8.46
CA LYS A 106 20.49 -9.76 7.92
C LYS A 106 20.85 -8.55 8.79
N ALA A 107 19.84 -7.86 9.33
CA ALA A 107 20.06 -6.75 10.25
C ALA A 107 20.75 -7.21 11.54
N GLU A 108 20.45 -8.42 12.02
CA GLU A 108 21.14 -9.04 13.16
C GLU A 108 22.61 -9.31 12.88
N GLU A 109 22.94 -9.90 11.71
CA GLU A 109 24.33 -10.11 11.29
C GLU A 109 25.15 -8.81 11.24
N LEU A 110 24.50 -7.70 10.89
CA LEU A 110 25.10 -6.36 10.81
C LEU A 110 25.12 -5.61 12.15
N GLY A 111 24.54 -6.18 13.22
CA GLY A 111 24.42 -5.54 14.53
C GLY A 111 23.41 -4.37 14.58
N LEU A 112 22.51 -4.27 13.60
CA LEU A 112 21.51 -3.21 13.48
C LEU A 112 20.23 -3.57 14.25
N LEU A 113 20.32 -3.60 15.58
CA LEU A 113 19.27 -4.16 16.45
C LEU A 113 17.89 -3.51 16.27
N SER A 114 17.79 -2.18 16.16
CA SER A 114 16.49 -1.52 15.95
C SER A 114 15.87 -1.86 14.61
N ALA A 115 16.69 -2.04 13.56
CA ALA A 115 16.21 -2.45 12.25
C ALA A 115 15.76 -3.91 12.29
N ARG A 116 16.54 -4.80 12.92
CA ARG A 116 16.17 -6.20 13.16
C ARG A 116 14.80 -6.29 13.84
N ASP A 117 14.63 -5.57 14.95
CA ASP A 117 13.40 -5.63 15.75
C ASP A 117 12.19 -5.16 14.95
N TYR A 118 12.34 -4.07 14.20
CA TYR A 118 11.25 -3.56 13.37
C TYR A 118 10.94 -4.46 12.18
N PHE A 119 11.95 -5.03 11.51
CA PHE A 119 11.71 -6.00 10.44
C PHE A 119 11.01 -7.25 10.96
N TYR A 120 11.36 -7.73 12.16
CA TYR A 120 10.70 -8.86 12.78
C TYR A 120 9.23 -8.56 13.14
N GLU A 121 8.96 -7.40 13.70
CA GLU A 121 7.59 -6.97 14.00
C GLU A 121 6.77 -6.77 12.72
N SER A 122 7.36 -6.11 11.73
CA SER A 122 6.72 -5.90 10.44
C SER A 122 6.47 -7.20 9.69
N ALA A 123 7.30 -8.24 9.88
CA ALA A 123 7.02 -9.58 9.35
C ALA A 123 5.75 -10.17 10.00
N LYS A 124 5.55 -10.01 11.31
CA LYS A 124 4.31 -10.47 11.98
C LYS A 124 3.08 -9.71 11.46
N ASP A 125 3.22 -8.42 11.17
CA ASP A 125 2.14 -7.63 10.55
C ASP A 125 1.73 -8.22 9.19
N GLU A 126 2.67 -8.59 8.32
CA GLU A 126 2.30 -9.22 7.04
C GLU A 126 1.67 -10.60 7.25
N GLY A 127 2.09 -11.33 8.28
CA GLY A 127 1.41 -12.55 8.70
C GLY A 127 -0.05 -12.31 9.12
N ARG A 128 -0.32 -11.21 9.85
CA ARG A 128 -1.67 -10.78 10.23
C ARG A 128 -2.47 -10.34 9.00
N HIS A 129 -1.89 -9.56 8.09
CA HIS A 129 -2.52 -9.13 6.85
C HIS A 129 -2.89 -10.30 5.93
N ALA A 130 -1.98 -11.26 5.76
CA ALA A 130 -2.23 -12.50 5.03
C ALA A 130 -3.45 -13.24 5.61
N ARG A 131 -3.54 -13.39 6.93
CA ARG A 131 -4.70 -14.03 7.58
C ARG A 131 -6.01 -13.24 7.40
N MET A 132 -5.94 -11.91 7.37
CA MET A 132 -7.12 -11.08 7.07
C MET A 132 -7.63 -11.33 5.65
N LEU A 133 -6.73 -11.35 4.66
CA LEU A 133 -7.07 -11.59 3.25
C LEU A 133 -7.59 -13.03 3.03
N GLU A 134 -6.91 -14.02 3.60
CA GLU A 134 -7.36 -15.42 3.60
C GLU A 134 -8.75 -15.57 4.23
N GLY A 135 -9.00 -14.90 5.36
CA GLY A 135 -10.31 -14.87 6.00
C GLY A 135 -11.42 -14.31 5.10
N ILE A 136 -11.13 -13.28 4.31
CA ILE A 136 -12.06 -12.73 3.32
C ILE A 136 -12.35 -13.77 2.23
N LEU A 137 -11.33 -14.41 1.65
CA LEU A 137 -11.52 -15.42 0.61
C LEU A 137 -12.36 -16.61 1.11
N ASN A 138 -12.03 -17.12 2.31
CA ASN A 138 -12.76 -18.22 2.94
C ASN A 138 -14.22 -17.87 3.20
N ARG A 139 -14.52 -16.64 3.66
CA ARG A 139 -15.90 -16.18 3.91
C ARG A 139 -16.77 -16.24 2.66
N TYR A 140 -16.20 -16.00 1.49
CA TYR A 140 -16.93 -15.98 0.22
C TYR A 140 -16.72 -17.24 -0.64
N GLY A 141 -15.97 -18.24 -0.15
CA GLY A 141 -15.68 -19.48 -0.87
C GLY A 141 -14.90 -19.25 -2.17
N LYS A 142 -13.90 -18.38 -2.13
CA LYS A 142 -13.13 -17.92 -3.29
C LYS A 142 -11.71 -18.45 -3.33
#